data_AF-A0A8S3HPT0-F1
#
_entry.id   AF-A0A8S3HPT0-F1
#
_cell.length_a   1.000
_cell.length_b   1.000
_cell.length_c   1.000
_cell.angle_alpha   90.00
_cell.angle_beta   90.00
_cell.angle_gamma   90.00
#
_symmetry.space_group_name_H-M   'P 1'
#
loop_
_entity.id
_entity.type
_entity.pdbx_description
1 polymer ?
#
loop_
_entity_poly.entity_id
_entity_poly.type
_entity_poly.pdbx_seq_one_letter_code
_entity_poly.pdbx_strand_id
1 'polypeptide(L)'
;LYGHHEAKLDPLGILDADLSGEQPEGLKLSSHNLSEADLDRKFALPPITFIGGQEKELTLREIIRRLEDVYCQTIGLEYMYINSYEKCNWIRQRFEDQAQKKIGVKDIERAVKRLIRASKFEDYLKRKWSSEKRFGLEGCEALIPAMKMVIDTAANQGVDTVIMGMPHRGRLNVLANVTRKPLEELFCQFDPK
;
A
#
# COMPACT_ATOMS: atom_id res chain seq x y z
N LEU A 1 5.80 -7.62 15.01
CA LEU A 1 6.87 -8.27 14.22
C LEU A 1 6.28 -9.04 13.04
N TYR A 2 5.44 -10.05 13.29
CA TYR A 2 4.97 -10.97 12.25
C TYR A 2 3.62 -10.61 11.58
N GLY A 3 3.02 -9.45 11.87
CA GLY A 3 1.69 -9.12 11.34
C GLY A 3 1.61 -9.06 9.80
N HIS A 4 2.73 -8.72 9.12
CA HIS A 4 2.79 -8.68 7.66
C HIS A 4 2.62 -10.07 7.01
N HIS A 5 2.86 -11.17 7.73
CA HIS A 5 2.60 -12.52 7.21
C HIS A 5 1.11 -12.82 7.08
N GLU A 6 0.27 -12.21 7.93
CA GLU A 6 -1.20 -12.35 7.90
C GLU A 6 -1.87 -11.23 7.09
N ALA A 7 -1.10 -10.36 6.44
CA ALA A 7 -1.63 -9.26 5.65
C ALA A 7 -2.23 -9.77 4.33
N LYS A 8 -3.34 -9.16 3.92
CA LYS A 8 -4.06 -9.47 2.67
C LYS A 8 -3.40 -8.77 1.49
N LEU A 9 -2.25 -9.29 1.06
CA LEU A 9 -1.41 -8.68 0.03
C LEU A 9 -1.72 -9.17 -1.40
N ASP A 10 -2.21 -10.39 -1.55
CA ASP A 10 -2.51 -10.95 -2.86
C ASP A 10 -3.91 -10.53 -3.36
N PRO A 11 -4.02 -9.72 -4.42
CA PRO A 11 -5.31 -9.36 -5.00
C PRO A 11 -6.03 -10.52 -5.67
N LEU A 12 -5.33 -11.61 -6.03
CA LEU A 12 -5.93 -12.78 -6.68
C LEU A 12 -6.32 -13.87 -5.69
N GLY A 13 -5.80 -13.85 -4.47
CA GLY A 13 -6.00 -14.89 -3.47
C GLY A 13 -5.52 -16.27 -3.92
N ILE A 14 -4.50 -16.31 -4.78
CA ILE A 14 -3.86 -17.52 -5.31
C ILE A 14 -2.62 -17.86 -4.48
N LEU A 15 -1.89 -16.82 -4.08
CA LEU A 15 -0.91 -16.90 -3.03
C LEU A 15 -1.71 -16.95 -1.73
N ASP A 16 -1.97 -18.16 -1.25
CA ASP A 16 -1.88 -18.36 0.20
C ASP A 16 -0.46 -17.89 0.54
N ALA A 17 -0.33 -16.66 1.04
CA ALA A 17 0.97 -16.10 1.39
C ALA A 17 1.74 -17.18 2.17
N ASP A 18 2.92 -17.56 1.68
CA ASP A 18 3.67 -18.73 2.14
C ASP A 18 3.56 -18.99 3.65
N LEU A 19 3.50 -20.29 4.03
CA LEU A 19 4.04 -20.94 5.25
C LEU A 19 3.02 -21.77 6.05
N SER A 20 2.62 -22.94 5.56
CA SER A 20 1.68 -23.88 6.25
C SER A 20 0.34 -23.21 6.60
N GLY A 21 -0.74 -23.94 6.86
CA GLY A 21 -1.97 -23.29 7.38
C GLY A 21 -1.79 -22.73 8.80
N GLU A 22 -0.56 -22.48 9.24
CA GLU A 22 -0.22 -22.19 10.62
C GLU A 22 0.14 -20.73 10.80
N GLN A 23 -0.74 -20.03 11.52
CA GLN A 23 -0.47 -18.71 12.05
C GLN A 23 0.88 -18.70 12.80
N PRO A 24 1.76 -17.70 12.57
CA PRO A 24 3.02 -17.56 13.29
C PRO A 24 2.82 -17.66 14.81
N GLU A 25 3.65 -18.43 15.51
CA GLU A 25 3.52 -18.63 16.97
C GLU A 25 3.40 -17.30 17.73
N GLY A 26 4.13 -16.27 17.32
CA GLY A 26 4.08 -14.94 17.95
C GLY A 26 2.72 -14.22 17.86
N LEU A 27 1.81 -14.67 16.99
CA LEU A 27 0.44 -14.13 16.87
C LEU A 27 -0.61 -14.98 17.60
N LYS A 28 -0.29 -16.23 17.97
CA LYS A 28 -1.19 -17.09 18.73
C LYS A 28 -1.27 -16.61 20.19
N LEU A 29 -2.48 -16.52 20.73
CA LEU A 29 -2.73 -16.17 22.13
C LEU A 29 -2.02 -17.12 23.12
N SER A 30 -2.01 -18.41 22.78
CA SER A 30 -1.40 -19.46 23.60
C SER A 30 0.08 -19.22 23.88
N SER A 31 0.81 -18.62 22.94
CA SER A 31 2.24 -18.32 23.07
C SER A 31 2.52 -17.24 24.13
N HIS A 32 1.51 -16.45 24.47
CA HIS A 32 1.59 -15.37 25.47
C HIS A 32 0.94 -15.75 26.80
N ASN A 33 0.64 -17.04 27.02
CA ASN A 33 -0.14 -17.52 28.17
C ASN A 33 -1.51 -16.84 28.31
N LEU A 34 -2.12 -16.45 27.19
CA LEU A 34 -3.45 -15.86 27.12
C LEU A 34 -4.42 -16.87 26.50
N SER A 35 -5.68 -16.81 26.93
CA SER A 35 -6.75 -17.66 26.44
C SER A 35 -7.95 -16.84 25.94
N GLU A 36 -8.91 -17.49 25.29
CA GLU A 36 -10.15 -16.81 24.87
C GLU A 36 -10.94 -16.23 26.06
N ALA A 37 -10.80 -16.82 27.25
CA ALA A 37 -11.42 -16.30 28.47
C ALA A 37 -10.86 -14.92 28.88
N ASP A 38 -9.67 -14.56 28.40
CA ASP A 38 -9.02 -13.29 28.70
C ASP A 38 -9.39 -12.17 27.74
N LEU A 39 -10.15 -12.45 26.68
CA LEU A 39 -10.47 -11.48 25.62
C LEU A 39 -11.19 -10.24 26.16
N ASP A 40 -12.03 -10.40 27.17
CA ASP A 40 -12.81 -9.30 27.75
C ASP A 40 -12.13 -8.66 28.98
N ARG A 41 -10.92 -9.13 29.35
CA ARG A 41 -10.10 -8.49 30.39
C ARG A 41 -9.46 -7.23 29.84
N LYS A 42 -9.37 -6.19 30.69
CA LYS A 42 -8.69 -4.93 30.37
C LYS A 42 -7.20 -5.02 30.68
N PHE A 43 -6.40 -4.47 29.78
CA PHE A 43 -4.95 -4.38 29.89
C PHE A 43 -4.53 -2.92 29.75
N ALA A 44 -3.56 -2.50 30.56
CA ALA A 44 -2.93 -1.20 30.43
C ALA A 44 -2.02 -1.18 29.20
N LEU A 45 -2.17 -0.15 28.37
CA LEU A 45 -1.36 0.01 27.16
C LEU A 45 0.01 0.59 27.52
N PRO A 46 1.10 0.03 26.96
CA PRO A 46 2.42 0.61 27.16
C PRO A 46 2.52 1.98 26.48
N PRO A 47 3.34 2.92 26.99
CA PRO A 47 3.43 4.29 26.44
C PRO A 47 4.00 4.35 25.01
N ILE A 48 4.53 3.23 24.52
CA ILE A 48 5.13 3.11 23.18
C ILE A 48 4.10 2.84 22.07
N THR A 49 2.88 2.42 22.41
CA THR A 49 1.83 2.14 21.42
C THR A 49 0.88 3.31 21.28
N PHE A 50 0.40 3.53 20.06
CA PHE A 50 -0.58 4.57 19.73
C PHE A 50 -1.96 3.99 19.40
N ILE A 51 -2.13 2.66 19.47
CA ILE A 51 -3.42 1.99 19.22
C ILE A 51 -4.53 2.46 20.19
N GLY A 52 -4.16 2.91 21.39
CA GLY A 52 -5.09 3.39 22.41
C GLY A 52 -5.78 4.70 22.06
N GLY A 53 -5.19 5.50 21.18
CA GLY A 53 -5.62 6.88 20.98
C GLY A 53 -5.60 7.65 22.31
N GLN A 54 -6.77 7.99 22.83
CA GLN A 54 -6.92 8.66 24.13
C GLN A 54 -7.11 7.69 25.31
N GLU A 55 -7.38 6.41 25.03
CA GLU A 55 -7.61 5.39 26.04
C GLU A 55 -6.27 4.82 26.55
N LYS A 56 -6.14 4.70 27.88
CA LYS A 56 -4.95 4.13 28.53
C LYS A 56 -5.05 2.62 28.76
N GLU A 57 -6.27 2.09 28.68
CA GLU A 57 -6.58 0.68 28.91
C GLU A 57 -7.60 0.23 27.87
N LEU A 58 -7.39 -0.95 27.29
CA LEU A 58 -8.30 -1.57 26.33
C LEU A 58 -8.54 -3.03 26.71
N THR A 59 -9.68 -3.58 26.28
CA THR A 59 -9.88 -5.03 26.37
C THR A 59 -8.93 -5.74 25.41
N LEU A 60 -8.49 -6.96 25.75
CA LEU A 60 -7.61 -7.75 24.88
C LEU A 60 -8.21 -7.93 23.48
N ARG A 61 -9.54 -8.14 23.40
CA ARG A 61 -10.29 -8.18 22.14
C ARG A 61 -10.08 -6.94 21.28
N GLU A 62 -10.17 -5.76 21.89
CA GLU A 62 -10.01 -4.49 21.17
C GLU A 62 -8.55 -4.24 20.79
N ILE A 63 -7.60 -4.63 21.65
CA ILE A 63 -6.16 -4.57 21.34
C ILE A 63 -5.85 -5.39 20.08
N ILE A 64 -6.28 -6.65 20.05
CA ILE A 64 -6.05 -7.56 18.91
C ILE A 64 -6.68 -6.98 17.65
N ARG A 65 -7.95 -6.57 17.72
CA ARG A 65 -8.65 -5.98 16.58
C ARG A 65 -7.91 -4.75 16.03
N ARG A 66 -7.49 -3.82 16.89
CA ARG A 66 -6.78 -2.61 16.44
C ARG A 66 -5.41 -2.94 15.85
N LEU A 67 -4.71 -3.96 16.37
CA LEU A 67 -3.45 -4.42 15.80
C LEU A 67 -3.65 -5.10 14.45
N GLU A 68 -4.66 -5.95 14.30
CA GLU A 68 -5.03 -6.58 13.02
C GLU A 68 -5.40 -5.52 11.97
N ASP A 69 -6.16 -4.49 12.37
CA ASP A 69 -6.53 -3.36 11.51
C ASP A 69 -5.36 -2.49 11.05
N VAL A 70 -4.22 -2.56 11.73
CA VAL A 70 -3.01 -1.80 11.39
C VAL A 70 -2.00 -2.66 10.63
N TYR A 71 -1.80 -3.90 11.06
CA TYR A 71 -0.68 -4.74 10.62
C TYR A 71 -1.08 -5.89 9.69
N CYS A 72 -2.35 -6.29 9.64
CA CYS A 72 -2.82 -7.49 8.93
C CYS A 72 -3.87 -7.17 7.84
N GLN A 73 -4.04 -5.91 7.45
CA GLN A 73 -4.98 -5.50 6.40
C GLN A 73 -4.31 -5.57 5.01
N THR A 74 -4.65 -4.65 4.10
CA THR A 74 -4.13 -4.59 2.72
C THR A 74 -2.72 -4.00 2.61
N ILE A 75 -2.07 -3.73 3.74
CA ILE A 75 -0.70 -3.19 3.82
C ILE A 75 0.08 -4.04 4.84
N GLY A 76 1.16 -4.67 4.39
CA GLY A 76 2.10 -5.39 5.23
C GLY A 76 3.23 -4.45 5.67
N LEU A 77 3.38 -4.26 6.97
CA LEU A 77 4.39 -3.36 7.52
C LEU A 77 5.63 -4.12 8.00
N GLU A 78 6.72 -3.96 7.27
CA GLU A 78 8.04 -4.44 7.64
C GLU A 78 8.96 -3.25 7.92
N TYR A 79 9.23 -2.99 9.20
CA TYR A 79 10.09 -1.86 9.60
C TYR A 79 10.94 -2.13 10.84
N MET A 80 10.70 -3.25 11.54
CA MET A 80 11.36 -3.56 12.80
C MET A 80 12.84 -3.96 12.65
N TYR A 81 13.32 -4.17 11.42
CA TYR A 81 14.74 -4.38 11.12
C TYR A 81 15.56 -3.06 11.13
N ILE A 82 14.90 -1.91 11.27
CA ILE A 82 15.56 -0.60 11.34
C ILE A 82 16.16 -0.42 12.75
N ASN A 83 17.48 -0.27 12.84
CA ASN A 83 18.19 -0.11 14.11
C ASN A 83 17.88 1.18 14.89
N SER A 84 17.23 2.16 14.25
CA SER A 84 16.92 3.46 14.88
C SER A 84 15.54 3.40 15.55
N TYR A 85 15.55 3.55 16.88
CA TYR A 85 14.32 3.64 17.68
C TYR A 85 13.41 4.78 17.20
N GLU A 86 13.98 5.95 16.93
CA GLU A 86 13.22 7.12 16.49
C GLU A 86 12.47 6.86 15.18
N LYS A 87 13.13 6.24 14.19
CA LYS A 87 12.51 5.88 12.91
C LYS A 87 11.40 4.84 13.10
N CYS A 88 11.66 3.82 13.91
CA CYS A 88 10.66 2.81 14.24
C CYS A 88 9.45 3.41 14.94
N ASN A 89 9.66 4.32 15.89
CA ASN A 89 8.58 4.99 16.60
C ASN A 89 7.79 5.94 15.69
N TRP A 90 8.47 6.64 14.77
CA TRP A 90 7.82 7.49 13.77
C TRP A 90 6.87 6.69 12.87
N ILE A 91 7.32 5.53 12.35
CA ILE A 91 6.47 4.64 11.56
C ILE A 91 5.30 4.14 12.40
N ARG A 92 5.56 3.65 13.62
CA ARG A 92 4.53 3.16 14.54
C ARG A 92 3.44 4.20 14.77
N GLN A 93 3.83 5.42 15.14
CA GLN A 93 2.90 6.53 15.35
C GLN A 93 2.05 6.82 14.11
N ARG A 94 2.67 6.80 12.93
CA ARG A 94 1.99 7.11 11.67
C ARG A 94 0.89 6.11 11.31
N PHE A 95 1.09 4.83 11.62
CA PHE A 95 0.17 3.74 11.24
C PHE A 95 -0.81 3.34 12.33
N GLU A 96 -0.42 3.40 13.61
CA GLU A 96 -1.29 3.06 14.74
C GLU A 96 -2.29 4.19 15.08
N ASP A 97 -1.97 5.44 14.75
CA ASP A 97 -2.90 6.56 14.93
C ASP A 97 -4.05 6.51 13.90
N GLN A 98 -5.24 6.12 14.36
CA GLN A 98 -6.44 6.05 13.52
C GLN A 98 -6.84 7.40 12.91
N ALA A 99 -6.43 8.53 13.50
CA ALA A 99 -6.74 9.85 12.94
C ALA A 99 -6.07 10.07 11.56
N GLN A 100 -4.97 9.38 11.29
CA GLN A 100 -4.21 9.50 10.04
C GLN A 100 -4.83 8.73 8.86
N LYS A 101 -5.83 7.87 9.10
CA LYS A 101 -6.45 7.00 8.07
C LYS A 101 -7.53 7.70 7.22
N LYS A 102 -7.88 8.96 7.50
CA LYS A 102 -8.96 9.65 6.79
C LYS A 102 -8.47 10.21 5.44
N ILE A 103 -8.89 9.56 4.34
CA ILE A 103 -8.69 10.07 2.98
C ILE A 103 -9.91 10.90 2.58
N GLY A 104 -9.69 12.10 2.04
CA GLY A 104 -10.78 12.94 1.54
C GLY A 104 -11.45 12.37 0.30
N VAL A 105 -12.77 12.55 0.17
CA VAL A 105 -13.55 12.07 -0.99
C VAL A 105 -12.95 12.55 -2.32
N LYS A 106 -12.46 13.80 -2.37
CA LYS A 106 -11.81 14.37 -3.57
C LYS A 106 -10.53 13.64 -3.97
N ASP A 107 -9.77 13.13 -3.01
CA ASP A 107 -8.53 12.40 -3.28
C ASP A 107 -8.83 10.99 -3.78
N ILE A 108 -9.88 10.35 -3.23
CA ILE A 108 -10.42 9.08 -3.75
C ILE A 108 -10.88 9.26 -5.20
N GLU A 109 -11.69 10.28 -5.49
CA GLU A 109 -12.12 10.56 -6.86
C GLU A 109 -10.94 10.80 -7.81
N ARG A 110 -9.91 11.52 -7.36
CA ARG A 110 -8.70 11.77 -8.15
C ARG A 110 -7.93 10.48 -8.42
N ALA A 111 -7.78 9.61 -7.42
CA ALA A 111 -7.13 8.31 -7.57
C ALA A 111 -7.89 7.43 -8.56
N VAL A 112 -9.23 7.34 -8.45
CA VAL A 112 -10.09 6.60 -9.38
C VAL A 112 -9.99 7.14 -10.79
N LYS A 113 -10.04 8.46 -11.00
CA LYS A 113 -9.86 9.07 -12.33
C LYS A 113 -8.51 8.73 -12.95
N ARG A 114 -7.43 8.72 -12.15
CA ARG A 114 -6.09 8.33 -12.60
C ARG A 114 -6.03 6.85 -12.98
N LEU A 115 -6.67 5.98 -12.19
CA LEU A 115 -6.77 4.56 -12.46
C LEU A 115 -7.52 4.27 -13.77
N ILE A 116 -8.68 4.93 -13.97
CA ILE A 116 -9.47 4.79 -15.21
C ILE A 116 -8.65 5.22 -16.43
N ARG A 117 -7.90 6.33 -16.35
CA ARG A 117 -7.03 6.77 -17.44
C ARG A 117 -5.93 5.75 -17.76
N ALA A 118 -5.31 5.17 -16.73
CA ALA A 118 -4.28 4.15 -16.89
C ALA A 118 -4.84 2.91 -17.62
N SER A 119 -6.00 2.41 -17.18
CA SER A 119 -6.65 1.26 -17.79
C SER A 119 -7.12 1.54 -19.23
N LYS A 120 -7.76 2.69 -19.47
CA LYS A 120 -8.23 3.07 -20.82
C LYS A 120 -7.10 3.28 -21.82
N PHE A 121 -5.95 3.77 -21.36
CA PHE A 121 -4.78 3.89 -22.21
C PHE A 121 -4.27 2.52 -22.68
N GLU A 122 -4.22 1.53 -21.78
CA GLU A 122 -3.87 0.16 -22.16
C GLU A 122 -4.88 -0.46 -23.13
N ASP A 123 -6.19 -0.31 -22.85
CA ASP A 123 -7.25 -0.77 -23.74
C ASP A 123 -7.11 -0.19 -25.15
N TYR A 124 -6.77 1.10 -25.24
CA TYR A 124 -6.58 1.78 -26.51
C TYR A 124 -5.38 1.23 -27.28
N LEU A 125 -4.22 1.11 -26.62
CA LEU A 125 -3.02 0.54 -27.23
C LEU A 125 -3.26 -0.89 -27.73
N LYS A 126 -3.95 -1.70 -26.93
CA LYS A 126 -4.32 -3.08 -27.27
C LYS A 126 -5.17 -3.17 -28.54
N ARG A 127 -6.12 -2.24 -28.72
CA ARG A 127 -7.01 -2.22 -29.89
C ARG A 127 -6.33 -1.71 -31.15
N LYS A 128 -5.47 -0.70 -31.03
CA LYS A 128 -4.85 -0.04 -32.18
C LYS A 128 -3.63 -0.79 -32.71
N TRP A 129 -2.81 -1.34 -31.81
CA TRP A 129 -1.58 -2.08 -32.14
C TRP A 129 -1.60 -3.47 -31.48
N SER A 130 -2.49 -4.35 -31.95
CA SER A 130 -2.70 -5.68 -31.36
C SER A 130 -1.48 -6.61 -31.46
N SER A 131 -0.66 -6.42 -32.49
CA SER A 131 0.48 -7.31 -32.79
C SER A 131 1.80 -6.83 -32.19
N GLU A 132 1.85 -5.58 -31.70
CA GLU A 132 3.08 -4.96 -31.21
C GLU A 132 3.33 -5.24 -29.73
N LYS A 133 4.61 -5.40 -29.38
CA LYS A 133 5.02 -5.59 -27.98
C LYS A 133 4.98 -4.27 -27.23
N ARG A 134 3.95 -4.10 -26.38
CA ARG A 134 3.73 -2.87 -25.59
C ARG A 134 4.20 -2.89 -24.13
N PHE A 135 4.52 -4.06 -23.57
CA PHE A 135 4.84 -4.24 -22.13
C PHE A 135 3.80 -3.57 -21.21
N GLY A 136 2.52 -3.90 -21.40
CA GLY A 136 1.38 -3.21 -20.75
C GLY A 136 1.37 -3.30 -19.23
N LEU A 137 0.67 -2.36 -18.61
CA LEU A 137 0.47 -2.25 -17.16
C LEU A 137 -0.79 -2.98 -16.66
N GLU A 138 -1.33 -3.93 -17.42
CA GLU A 138 -2.55 -4.66 -17.06
C GLU A 138 -2.36 -5.41 -15.73
N GLY A 139 -3.28 -5.20 -14.79
CA GLY A 139 -3.24 -5.74 -13.42
C GLY A 139 -2.34 -4.98 -12.44
N CYS A 140 -1.64 -3.93 -12.88
CA CYS A 140 -0.80 -3.08 -12.03
C CYS A 140 -1.08 -1.58 -12.26
N GLU A 141 -2.28 -1.24 -12.69
CA GLU A 141 -2.71 0.11 -13.03
C GLU A 141 -2.66 1.05 -11.81
N ALA A 142 -2.74 0.50 -10.59
CA ALA A 142 -2.58 1.20 -9.32
C ALA A 142 -1.21 1.93 -9.20
N LEU A 143 -0.21 1.52 -9.99
CA LEU A 143 1.08 2.21 -10.08
C LEU A 143 0.91 3.69 -10.48
N ILE A 144 0.00 4.01 -11.40
CA ILE A 144 -0.19 5.37 -11.90
C ILE A 144 -0.71 6.33 -10.83
N PRO A 145 -1.84 6.06 -10.12
CA PRO A 145 -2.25 6.93 -9.03
C PRO A 145 -1.22 6.97 -7.89
N ALA A 146 -0.55 5.86 -7.57
CA ALA A 146 0.49 5.83 -6.54
C ALA A 146 1.67 6.75 -6.87
N MET A 147 2.28 6.62 -8.06
CA MET A 147 3.39 7.48 -8.49
C MET A 147 3.00 8.95 -8.53
N LYS A 148 1.81 9.27 -9.05
CA LYS A 148 1.34 10.66 -9.05
C LYS A 148 1.13 11.19 -7.64
N MET A 149 0.69 10.35 -6.69
CA MET A 149 0.52 10.78 -5.31
C MET A 149 1.88 11.07 -4.64
N VAL A 150 2.89 10.25 -4.90
CA VAL A 150 4.27 10.50 -4.44
C VAL A 150 4.78 11.83 -4.99
N ILE A 151 4.61 12.07 -6.30
CA ILE A 151 5.05 13.33 -6.95
C ILE A 151 4.30 14.53 -6.40
N ASP A 152 2.96 14.45 -6.29
CA ASP A 152 2.14 15.54 -5.74
C ASP A 152 2.56 15.85 -4.29
N THR A 153 2.86 14.83 -3.49
CA THR A 153 3.31 14.98 -2.09
C THR A 153 4.69 15.64 -2.03
N ALA A 154 5.63 15.20 -2.88
CA ALA A 154 6.96 15.78 -2.97
C ALA A 154 6.91 17.25 -3.40
N ALA A 155 6.10 17.57 -4.42
CA ALA A 155 5.91 18.95 -4.88
C ALA A 155 5.33 19.85 -3.78
N ASN A 156 4.34 19.35 -3.01
CA ASN A 156 3.80 20.08 -1.87
C ASN A 156 4.83 20.32 -0.74
N GLN A 157 5.89 19.51 -0.68
CA GLN A 157 7.01 19.68 0.25
C GLN A 157 8.14 20.55 -0.32
N GLY A 158 7.95 21.16 -1.51
CA GLY A 158 8.93 22.05 -2.14
C GLY A 158 9.98 21.35 -3.00
N VAL A 159 9.74 20.10 -3.42
CA VAL A 159 10.64 19.42 -4.37
C VAL A 159 10.39 19.93 -5.79
N ASP A 160 11.41 20.51 -6.41
CA ASP A 160 11.32 21.07 -7.77
C ASP A 160 11.45 20.02 -8.88
N THR A 161 12.25 18.98 -8.66
CA THR A 161 12.59 17.98 -9.69
C THR A 161 12.55 16.57 -9.15
N VAL A 162 11.86 15.68 -9.87
CA VAL A 162 11.79 14.24 -9.58
C VAL A 162 12.41 13.47 -10.74
N ILE A 163 13.47 12.71 -10.46
CA ILE A 163 14.13 11.81 -11.41
C ILE A 163 13.75 10.39 -11.04
N MET A 164 13.27 9.60 -12.01
CA MET A 164 12.84 8.22 -11.78
C MET A 164 13.43 7.29 -12.84
N GLY A 165 13.91 6.12 -12.39
CA GLY A 165 14.25 4.98 -13.24
C GLY A 165 13.13 3.94 -13.18
N MET A 166 12.80 3.32 -14.31
CA MET A 166 11.80 2.25 -14.35
C MET A 166 12.13 1.19 -15.42
N PRO A 167 11.73 -0.08 -15.22
CA PRO A 167 11.84 -1.13 -16.23
C PRO A 167 10.83 -0.91 -17.37
N HIS A 168 10.78 -1.84 -18.33
CA HIS A 168 9.89 -1.75 -19.50
C HIS A 168 8.39 -1.78 -19.16
N ARG A 169 7.99 -2.40 -18.04
CA ARG A 169 6.58 -2.70 -17.76
C ARG A 169 5.82 -1.42 -17.38
N GLY A 170 4.77 -1.12 -18.13
CA GLY A 170 3.97 0.09 -17.98
C GLY A 170 4.70 1.39 -18.33
N ARG A 171 5.87 1.32 -18.98
CA ARG A 171 6.67 2.52 -19.31
C ARG A 171 5.90 3.53 -20.15
N LEU A 172 5.17 3.06 -21.17
CA LEU A 172 4.35 3.91 -22.02
C LEU A 172 3.23 4.58 -21.23
N ASN A 173 2.62 3.83 -20.31
CA ASN A 173 1.57 4.33 -19.43
C ASN A 173 2.09 5.43 -18.50
N VAL A 174 3.28 5.22 -17.92
CA VAL A 174 3.95 6.23 -17.09
C VAL A 174 4.33 7.47 -17.91
N LEU A 175 4.87 7.30 -19.12
CA LEU A 175 5.20 8.43 -19.99
C LEU A 175 3.97 9.26 -20.36
N ALA A 176 2.86 8.62 -20.71
CA ALA A 176 1.62 9.30 -21.06
C ALA A 176 0.93 9.94 -19.84
N ASN A 177 0.73 9.16 -18.77
CA ASN A 177 -0.13 9.56 -17.65
C ASN A 177 0.61 10.25 -16.50
N VAL A 178 1.91 10.02 -16.32
CA VAL A 178 2.73 10.62 -15.24
C VAL A 178 3.54 11.79 -15.77
N THR A 179 4.47 11.56 -16.70
CA THR A 179 5.35 12.61 -17.24
C THR A 179 4.68 13.49 -18.29
N ARG A 180 3.48 13.12 -18.75
CA ARG A 180 2.69 13.83 -19.77
C ARG A 180 3.46 14.06 -21.07
N LYS A 181 4.24 13.05 -21.50
CA LYS A 181 4.82 13.06 -22.84
C LYS A 181 3.69 13.16 -23.87
N PRO A 182 3.80 14.02 -24.90
CA PRO A 182 2.77 14.13 -25.94
C PRO A 182 2.44 12.77 -26.56
N LEU A 183 1.16 12.48 -26.71
CA LEU A 183 0.70 11.20 -27.25
C LEU A 183 1.12 11.00 -28.70
N GLU A 184 1.17 12.08 -29.49
CA GLU A 184 1.63 12.06 -30.88
C GLU A 184 3.06 11.52 -30.98
N GLU A 185 3.98 12.02 -30.14
CA GLU A 185 5.35 11.52 -30.10
C GLU A 185 5.45 10.05 -29.66
N LEU A 186 4.55 9.60 -28.79
CA LEU A 186 4.50 8.20 -28.37
C LEU A 186 3.98 7.31 -29.50
N PHE A 187 2.93 7.74 -30.21
CA PHE A 187 2.29 6.96 -31.26
C PHE A 187 3.13 6.88 -32.54
N CYS A 188 3.88 7.93 -32.89
CA CYS A 188 4.83 7.90 -34.01
C CYS A 188 5.91 6.81 -33.86
N GLN A 189 6.14 6.27 -32.65
CA GLN A 189 7.08 5.17 -32.43
C GLN A 189 6.51 3.80 -32.81
N PHE A 190 5.19 3.69 -32.95
CA PHE A 190 4.50 2.47 -33.35
C PHE A 190 4.19 2.40 -34.84
N ASP A 191 4.19 3.55 -35.52
CA ASP A 191 4.02 3.56 -36.97
C ASP A 191 5.32 3.07 -37.63
N PRO A 192 5.27 2.06 -38.51
CA PRO A 192 6.43 1.63 -39.25
C PRO A 192 6.92 2.78 -40.14
N LYS A 193 8.22 3.07 -40.07
CA LYS A 193 8.88 3.90 -41.07
C LYS A 193 8.95 3.17 -42.41
#